data_AF-A0A367M1U4-F1
#
_entry.id   AF-A0A367M1U4-F1
#
_cell.length_a   1.000
_cell.length_b   1.000
_cell.length_c   1.000
_cell.angle_alpha   90.00
_cell.angle_beta   90.00
_cell.angle_gamma   90.00
#
_symmetry.space_group_name_H-M   'P 1'
#
loop_
_entity.id
_entity.type
_entity.pdbx_description
1 polymer ?
#
loop_
_entity_poly.entity_id
_entity_poly.type
_entity_poly.pdbx_seq_one_letter_code
_entity_poly.pdbx_strand_id
1 'polypeptide(L)'
;EKDRQGILRSIDRCTVKKVVQTGPEFVIEEVDNLDADAQALLMPGTDAAGCTRIPGKDLPLEQTIANLSAILAGLGMKIEIASWRNIVPNVWSLHIRDAQSPMCFTNGKGASKESALASALGEFIERLNCNFFYNDQYWGEEIANAAFVHYPDERWFKPGRDDALPLGLLDGHCLAIYDPDGELRGSHLYDTNSGNVQRGICALPFVRQSDGQVVYFPSNLIENLYLSNGMSAGNTLAEAQVQCLSEIFERAVKRQILEGELALPDVPPEVLAKYPGILAGIRGLEEQGFPV
;
A
#
# COMPACT_ATOMS: atom_id res chain seq x y z
N GLU A 1 -4.36 17.75 22.20
CA GLU A 1 -3.98 17.08 23.46
C GLU A 1 -4.74 15.79 23.76
N LYS A 2 -6.08 15.79 23.86
CA LYS A 2 -6.85 14.55 24.09
C LYS A 2 -6.71 13.51 22.97
N ASP A 3 -6.66 13.94 21.71
CA ASP A 3 -6.52 13.02 20.57
C ASP A 3 -5.10 12.46 20.44
N ARG A 4 -4.08 13.28 20.74
CA ARG A 4 -2.68 12.84 20.87
C ARG A 4 -2.53 11.78 21.97
N GLN A 5 -3.15 12.01 23.14
CA GLN A 5 -3.19 11.00 24.19
C GLN A 5 -4.02 9.76 23.81
N GLY A 6 -5.06 9.91 22.99
CA GLY A 6 -5.85 8.81 22.45
C GLY A 6 -5.04 7.90 21.52
N ILE A 7 -4.23 8.49 20.63
CA ILE A 7 -3.31 7.79 19.73
C ILE A 7 -2.18 7.11 20.52
N LEU A 8 -1.58 7.79 21.50
CA LEU A 8 -0.58 7.16 22.38
C LEU A 8 -1.18 5.98 23.15
N ARG A 9 -2.44 6.08 23.61
CA ARG A 9 -3.16 4.99 24.27
C ARG A 9 -3.58 3.87 23.32
N SER A 10 -3.84 4.13 22.04
CA SER A 10 -4.13 3.09 21.06
C SER A 10 -2.86 2.32 20.67
N ILE A 11 -1.73 3.03 20.57
CA ILE A 11 -0.39 2.45 20.44
C ILE A 11 -0.05 1.58 21.66
N ASP A 12 -0.40 2.00 22.88
CA ASP A 12 -0.22 1.22 24.11
C ASP A 12 -1.16 0.01 24.23
N ARG A 13 -2.34 0.05 23.60
CA ARG A 13 -3.31 -1.07 23.58
C ARG A 13 -2.98 -2.13 22.54
N CYS A 14 -2.09 -1.84 21.60
CA CYS A 14 -1.55 -2.85 20.71
C CYS A 14 -0.71 -3.83 21.54
N THR A 15 -1.20 -5.06 21.67
CA THR A 15 -0.73 -6.14 22.55
C THR A 15 0.75 -6.49 22.40
N VAL A 16 1.40 -5.98 21.35
CA VAL A 16 2.85 -6.04 21.12
C VAL A 16 3.62 -5.35 22.25
N LYS A 17 3.13 -4.22 22.80
CA LYS A 17 3.90 -3.42 23.77
C LYS A 17 4.03 -4.07 25.16
N LYS A 18 3.08 -4.93 25.57
CA LYS A 18 3.13 -5.61 26.87
C LYS A 18 4.21 -6.69 26.94
N VAL A 19 4.65 -7.21 25.79
CA VAL A 19 5.79 -8.12 25.68
C VAL A 19 7.11 -7.34 25.53
N VAL A 20 7.05 -6.13 24.99
CA VAL A 20 8.19 -5.22 24.73
C VAL A 20 8.77 -4.58 26.00
N GLN A 21 8.00 -4.40 27.08
CA GLN A 21 8.52 -3.81 28.34
C GLN A 21 9.50 -4.70 29.11
N THR A 22 9.83 -5.89 28.59
CA THR A 22 10.87 -6.79 29.10
C THR A 22 11.95 -7.12 28.05
N GLY A 23 12.00 -6.40 26.93
CA GLY A 23 12.95 -6.59 25.82
C GLY A 23 13.68 -5.30 25.39
N PRO A 24 14.63 -5.36 24.43
CA PRO A 24 15.69 -4.37 24.20
C PRO A 24 15.19 -2.93 23.96
N GLU A 25 16.04 -1.94 24.25
CA GLU A 25 15.74 -0.50 24.11
C GLU A 25 15.45 -0.13 22.64
N PHE A 26 14.17 0.15 22.35
CA PHE A 26 13.75 0.67 21.05
C PHE A 26 13.98 2.19 21.01
N VAL A 27 14.90 2.65 20.17
CA VAL A 27 15.06 4.09 19.88
C VAL A 27 13.92 4.52 18.97
N ILE A 28 12.89 5.14 19.55
CA ILE A 28 11.85 5.87 18.82
C ILE A 28 12.22 7.34 18.88
N GLU A 29 12.64 7.92 17.75
CA GLU A 29 12.76 9.37 17.62
C GLU A 29 11.34 9.93 17.42
N GLU A 30 10.69 10.33 18.51
CA GLU A 30 9.44 11.09 18.45
C GLU A 30 9.76 12.54 18.06
N VAL A 31 9.05 13.07 17.05
CA VAL A 31 9.26 14.44 16.59
C VAL A 31 8.53 15.40 17.54
N ASP A 32 9.29 16.19 18.29
CA ASP A 32 8.77 17.10 19.34
C ASP A 32 8.01 18.33 18.78
N ASN A 33 8.27 18.73 17.52
CA ASN A 33 7.67 19.93 16.90
C ASN A 33 7.29 19.71 15.42
N LEU A 34 5.98 19.66 15.16
CA LEU A 34 5.39 19.35 13.86
C LEU A 34 5.61 20.43 12.78
N ASP A 35 5.80 21.70 13.17
CA ASP A 35 6.03 22.79 12.19
C ASP A 35 7.49 22.90 11.75
N ALA A 36 8.44 22.39 12.54
CA ALA A 36 9.84 22.34 12.18
C ALA A 36 10.12 21.29 11.08
N ASP A 37 9.34 20.20 11.04
CA ASP A 37 9.57 19.06 10.13
C ASP A 37 8.69 19.05 8.87
N ALA A 38 7.73 19.97 8.74
CA ALA A 38 7.24 20.34 7.40
C ALA A 38 8.41 20.87 6.53
N GLN A 39 9.47 21.40 7.16
CA GLN A 39 10.76 21.67 6.52
C GLN A 39 11.72 20.47 6.50
N ALA A 40 11.44 19.33 7.13
CA ALA A 40 12.27 18.12 7.03
C ALA A 40 11.97 17.30 5.76
N LEU A 41 10.77 17.42 5.19
CA LEU A 41 10.50 17.00 3.81
C LEU A 41 11.25 17.88 2.79
N LEU A 42 11.54 19.14 3.16
CA LEU A 42 12.51 19.97 2.46
C LEU A 42 13.91 19.50 2.88
N MET A 43 14.33 18.37 2.32
CA MET A 43 15.75 18.00 2.31
C MET A 43 16.56 19.25 1.95
N PRO A 44 17.64 19.59 2.68
CA PRO A 44 18.53 20.68 2.30
C PRO A 44 18.83 20.49 0.82
N GLY A 45 18.73 21.60 0.08
CA GLY A 45 18.55 21.62 -1.38
C GLY A 45 19.28 20.51 -2.13
N THR A 46 18.68 20.09 -3.23
CA THR A 46 19.27 19.24 -4.26
C THR A 46 20.55 19.86 -4.84
N ASP A 47 21.59 19.93 -4.03
CA ASP A 47 22.95 20.03 -4.49
C ASP A 47 23.19 18.73 -5.22
N ALA A 48 23.60 18.84 -6.48
CA ALA A 48 23.75 17.78 -7.47
C ALA A 48 24.82 16.71 -7.12
N ALA A 49 25.01 16.39 -5.84
CA ALA A 49 26.02 15.48 -5.31
C ALA A 49 25.45 14.14 -4.78
N GLY A 50 24.14 14.03 -4.51
CA GLY A 50 23.48 12.78 -4.12
C GLY A 50 22.68 12.17 -5.27
N CYS A 51 23.22 11.15 -5.93
CA CYS A 51 22.47 10.32 -6.89
C CYS A 51 22.43 8.89 -6.36
N THR A 52 21.76 8.69 -5.23
CA THR A 52 21.70 7.37 -4.60
C THR A 52 20.79 6.48 -5.43
N ARG A 53 21.38 5.56 -6.20
CA ARG A 53 20.66 4.56 -6.98
C ARG A 53 20.65 3.24 -6.24
N ILE A 54 19.47 2.64 -6.14
CA ILE A 54 19.28 1.31 -5.56
C ILE A 54 18.80 0.33 -6.64
N PRO A 55 19.08 -0.98 -6.50
CA PRO A 55 18.64 -1.98 -7.47
C PRO A 55 17.12 -1.94 -7.69
N GLY A 56 16.70 -2.04 -8.96
CA GLY A 56 15.30 -2.09 -9.34
C GLY A 56 14.56 -0.75 -9.36
N LYS A 57 15.25 0.38 -9.16
CA LYS A 57 14.67 1.73 -9.27
C LYS A 57 15.26 2.51 -10.44
N ASP A 58 14.39 3.15 -11.22
CA ASP A 58 14.75 3.85 -12.44
C ASP A 58 15.32 5.25 -12.18
N LEU A 59 14.95 5.87 -11.05
CA LEU A 59 15.46 7.16 -10.60
C LEU A 59 16.25 7.06 -9.29
N PRO A 60 17.19 7.99 -9.04
CA PRO A 60 17.80 8.16 -7.73
C PRO A 60 16.76 8.49 -6.65
N LEU A 61 17.02 8.05 -5.42
CA LEU A 61 16.11 8.23 -4.29
C LEU A 61 15.74 9.70 -4.05
N GLU A 62 16.72 10.59 -4.13
CA GLU A 62 16.55 12.02 -3.91
C GLU A 62 15.59 12.63 -4.94
N GLN A 63 15.70 12.20 -6.20
CA GLN A 63 14.80 12.62 -7.27
C GLN A 63 13.40 12.04 -7.09
N THR A 64 13.28 10.77 -6.72
CA THR A 64 11.98 10.15 -6.40
C THR A 64 11.28 10.88 -5.26
N ILE A 65 11.98 11.18 -4.16
CA ILE A 65 11.43 11.91 -3.01
C ILE A 65 10.96 13.31 -3.43
N ALA A 66 11.79 14.04 -4.19
CA ALA A 66 11.45 15.38 -4.65
C ALA A 66 10.20 15.37 -5.54
N ASN A 67 10.12 14.43 -6.49
CA ASN A 67 8.98 14.30 -7.40
C ASN A 67 7.69 13.97 -6.64
N LEU A 68 7.71 12.95 -5.78
CA LEU A 68 6.51 12.51 -5.05
C LEU A 68 6.05 13.58 -4.05
N SER A 69 6.97 14.23 -3.35
CA SER A 69 6.64 15.34 -2.44
C SER A 69 6.01 16.51 -3.19
N ALA A 70 6.54 16.86 -4.38
CA ALA A 70 5.97 17.92 -5.21
C ALA A 70 4.56 17.58 -5.71
N ILE A 71 4.29 16.32 -6.06
CA ILE A 71 2.95 15.87 -6.45
C ILE A 71 1.98 16.03 -5.28
N LEU A 72 2.31 15.52 -4.10
CA LEU A 72 1.45 15.61 -2.92
C LEU A 72 1.18 17.06 -2.51
N ALA A 73 2.22 17.91 -2.52
CA ALA A 73 2.07 19.33 -2.26
C ALA A 73 1.20 20.04 -3.32
N GLY A 74 1.36 19.68 -4.60
CA GLY A 74 0.53 20.20 -5.69
C GLY A 74 -0.94 19.82 -5.58
N LEU A 75 -1.26 18.70 -4.92
CA LEU A 75 -2.61 18.28 -4.56
C LEU A 75 -3.14 18.96 -3.28
N GLY A 76 -2.33 19.80 -2.64
CA GLY A 76 -2.68 20.51 -1.40
C GLY A 76 -2.53 19.68 -0.12
N MET A 77 -1.93 18.50 -0.19
CA MET A 77 -1.71 17.64 0.99
C MET A 77 -0.52 18.14 1.81
N LYS A 78 -0.66 18.10 3.14
CA LYS A 78 0.44 18.42 4.06
C LYS A 78 0.93 17.13 4.70
N ILE A 79 1.88 16.48 4.05
CA ILE A 79 2.49 15.27 4.60
C ILE A 79 3.42 15.63 5.76
N GLU A 80 3.33 14.86 6.84
CA GLU A 80 4.25 14.95 7.97
C GLU A 80 4.82 13.58 8.32
N ILE A 81 6.05 13.57 8.84
CA ILE A 81 6.68 12.37 9.37
C ILE A 81 6.29 12.25 10.83
N ALA A 82 5.60 11.16 11.17
CA ALA A 82 5.11 10.92 12.52
C ALA A 82 6.09 10.12 13.38
N SER A 83 6.91 9.23 12.78
CA SER A 83 8.00 8.56 13.51
C SER A 83 9.04 7.96 12.58
N TRP A 84 10.27 7.84 13.07
CA TRP A 84 11.37 7.06 12.48
C TRP A 84 11.77 5.90 13.38
N ARG A 85 12.24 4.81 12.77
CA ARG A 85 12.85 3.68 13.48
C ARG A 85 14.02 3.10 12.70
N ASN A 86 15.05 2.71 13.43
CA ASN A 86 16.22 1.99 12.94
C ASN A 86 16.65 0.97 14.00
N ILE A 87 16.14 -0.25 13.92
CA ILE A 87 16.28 -1.25 15.00
C ILE A 87 17.61 -2.02 14.87
N VAL A 88 18.05 -2.27 13.64
CA VAL A 88 19.32 -2.93 13.32
C VAL A 88 19.98 -2.23 12.13
N PRO A 89 21.30 -2.36 11.93
CA PRO A 89 21.98 -1.71 10.83
C PRO A 89 21.32 -1.99 9.48
N ASN A 90 21.16 -0.94 8.67
CA ASN A 90 20.58 -1.01 7.33
C ASN A 90 19.10 -1.44 7.30
N VAL A 91 18.34 -1.26 8.39
CA VAL A 91 16.89 -1.53 8.41
C VAL A 91 16.16 -0.32 8.98
N TRP A 92 15.66 0.51 8.07
CA TRP A 92 14.90 1.72 8.38
C TRP A 92 13.42 1.52 8.12
N SER A 93 12.61 2.11 9.00
CA SER A 93 11.20 2.32 8.73
C SER A 93 10.78 3.72 9.17
N LEU A 94 9.75 4.25 8.52
CA LEU A 94 9.09 5.48 8.93
C LEU A 94 7.58 5.37 8.76
N HIS A 95 6.89 6.22 9.49
CA HIS A 95 5.45 6.42 9.39
C HIS A 95 5.19 7.87 8.95
N ILE A 96 4.41 8.04 7.87
CA ILE A 96 3.99 9.36 7.37
C ILE A 96 2.46 9.44 7.32
N ARG A 97 1.92 10.66 7.42
CA ARG A 97 0.47 10.90 7.29
C ARG A 97 0.17 12.28 6.73
N ASP A 98 -1.05 12.49 6.25
CA ASP A 98 -1.56 13.84 6.00
C ASP A 98 -1.94 14.51 7.33
N ALA A 99 -1.39 15.70 7.59
CA ALA A 99 -1.69 16.50 8.78
C ALA A 99 -3.16 16.94 8.84
N GLN A 100 -3.82 17.08 7.68
CA GLN A 100 -5.24 17.47 7.61
C GLN A 100 -6.18 16.26 7.70
N SER A 101 -5.72 15.09 7.27
CA SER A 101 -6.47 13.82 7.39
C SER A 101 -5.56 12.74 7.97
N PRO A 102 -5.40 12.67 9.31
CA PRO A 102 -4.48 11.72 9.95
C PRO A 102 -4.80 10.24 9.71
N MET A 103 -5.99 9.93 9.19
CA MET A 103 -6.38 8.58 8.76
C MET A 103 -5.69 8.16 7.46
N CYS A 104 -5.27 9.12 6.63
CA CYS A 104 -4.45 8.87 5.46
C CYS A 104 -2.98 8.78 5.87
N PHE A 105 -2.48 7.56 6.03
CA PHE A 105 -1.10 7.31 6.43
C PHE A 105 -0.53 6.11 5.69
N THR A 106 0.79 6.08 5.56
CA THR A 106 1.52 4.95 5.00
C THR A 106 2.80 4.71 5.77
N ASN A 107 3.43 3.56 5.52
CA ASN A 107 4.71 3.24 6.11
C ASN A 107 5.74 3.03 5.01
N GLY A 108 6.96 3.43 5.28
CA GLY A 108 8.09 3.17 4.39
C GLY A 108 9.06 2.21 5.05
N LYS A 109 9.71 1.40 4.23
CA LYS A 109 10.79 0.50 4.65
C LYS A 109 11.95 0.61 3.67
N GLY A 110 13.18 0.57 4.17
CA GLY A 110 14.36 0.71 3.32
C GLY A 110 15.67 0.42 4.03
N ALA A 111 16.74 0.34 3.25
CA ALA A 111 18.09 0.12 3.77
C ALA A 111 18.78 1.40 4.29
N SER A 112 18.18 2.55 4.01
CA SER A 112 18.60 3.90 4.45
C SER A 112 17.39 4.76 4.78
N LYS A 113 17.59 5.91 5.44
CA LYS A 113 16.52 6.90 5.69
C LYS A 113 15.81 7.30 4.39
N GLU A 114 16.57 7.62 3.35
CA GLU A 114 16.07 8.10 2.05
C GLU A 114 15.24 7.01 1.35
N SER A 115 15.73 5.76 1.34
CA SER A 115 14.99 4.67 0.70
C SER A 115 13.69 4.35 1.43
N ALA A 116 13.68 4.44 2.77
CA ALA A 116 12.45 4.32 3.54
C ALA A 116 11.48 5.47 3.20
N LEU A 117 11.93 6.72 3.19
CA LEU A 117 11.08 7.87 2.84
C LEU A 117 10.50 7.76 1.44
N ALA A 118 11.32 7.42 0.44
CA ALA A 118 10.86 7.16 -0.92
C ALA A 118 9.80 6.05 -0.97
N SER A 119 9.98 4.98 -0.19
CA SER A 119 8.99 3.90 -0.05
C SER A 119 7.68 4.39 0.57
N ALA A 120 7.71 5.20 1.63
CA ALA A 120 6.50 5.70 2.28
C ALA A 120 5.69 6.61 1.36
N LEU A 121 6.37 7.55 0.68
CA LEU A 121 5.75 8.46 -0.29
C LEU A 121 5.19 7.70 -1.50
N GLY A 122 5.93 6.69 -1.98
CA GLY A 122 5.47 5.80 -3.05
C GLY A 122 4.19 5.05 -2.67
N GLU A 123 4.17 4.44 -1.48
CA GLU A 123 2.97 3.80 -0.94
C GLU A 123 1.82 4.81 -0.79
N PHE A 124 2.10 6.06 -0.37
CA PHE A 124 1.05 7.07 -0.22
C PHE A 124 0.37 7.39 -1.56
N ILE A 125 1.16 7.61 -2.60
CA ILE A 125 0.67 7.85 -3.97
C ILE A 125 -0.05 6.62 -4.52
N GLU A 126 0.43 5.41 -4.25
CA GLU A 126 -0.25 4.16 -4.59
C GLU A 126 -1.65 4.10 -3.98
N ARG A 127 -1.76 4.27 -2.65
CA ARG A 127 -3.05 4.22 -1.94
C ARG A 127 -3.99 5.33 -2.37
N LEU A 128 -3.46 6.51 -2.67
CA LEU A 128 -4.24 7.63 -3.19
C LEU A 128 -4.83 7.32 -4.58
N ASN A 129 -4.00 6.82 -5.52
CA ASN A 129 -4.46 6.51 -6.87
C ASN A 129 -5.50 5.39 -6.90
N CYS A 130 -5.46 4.49 -5.92
CA CYS A 130 -6.40 3.37 -5.80
C CYS A 130 -7.62 3.66 -4.90
N ASN A 131 -7.86 4.92 -4.50
CA ASN A 131 -8.89 5.32 -3.55
C ASN A 131 -8.86 4.52 -2.22
N PHE A 132 -7.71 3.94 -1.88
CA PHE A 132 -7.61 2.87 -0.90
C PHE A 132 -7.70 3.36 0.55
N PHE A 133 -7.40 4.63 0.81
CA PHE A 133 -7.55 5.21 2.16
C PHE A 133 -9.00 5.16 2.68
N TYR A 134 -9.98 5.09 1.77
CA TYR A 134 -11.41 5.12 2.11
C TYR A 134 -12.18 3.94 1.51
N ASN A 135 -11.49 2.87 1.09
CA ASN A 135 -12.11 1.71 0.42
C ASN A 135 -13.23 1.07 1.27
N ASP A 136 -13.09 1.03 2.59
CA ASP A 136 -14.05 0.39 3.50
C ASP A 136 -15.16 1.34 3.99
N GLN A 137 -15.32 2.53 3.38
CA GLN A 137 -16.21 3.58 3.87
C GLN A 137 -17.27 3.97 2.85
N TYR A 138 -18.49 4.25 3.32
CA TYR A 138 -19.49 4.95 2.53
C TYR A 138 -19.11 6.43 2.36
N TRP A 139 -19.06 6.92 1.12
CA TRP A 139 -18.57 8.26 0.79
C TRP A 139 -19.66 9.35 0.82
N GLY A 140 -20.91 8.98 1.12
CA GLY A 140 -22.01 9.91 1.26
C GLY A 140 -22.82 10.12 -0.02
N GLU A 141 -24.02 10.68 0.16
CA GLU A 141 -25.02 10.80 -0.92
C GLU A 141 -24.56 11.72 -2.05
N GLU A 142 -23.77 12.76 -1.74
CA GLU A 142 -23.27 13.70 -2.74
C GLU A 142 -22.35 12.99 -3.75
N ILE A 143 -21.36 12.22 -3.26
CA ILE A 143 -20.44 11.47 -4.11
C ILE A 143 -21.17 10.32 -4.81
N ALA A 144 -22.05 9.60 -4.10
CA ALA A 144 -22.84 8.51 -4.67
C ALA A 144 -23.69 8.93 -5.90
N ASN A 145 -24.08 10.20 -5.97
CA ASN A 145 -24.88 10.79 -7.05
C ASN A 145 -24.07 11.70 -8.00
N ALA A 146 -22.75 11.81 -7.82
CA ALA A 146 -21.88 12.59 -8.69
C ALA A 146 -21.73 11.94 -10.07
N ALA A 147 -21.11 12.66 -11.02
CA ALA A 147 -20.89 12.17 -12.38
C ALA A 147 -20.14 10.81 -12.41
N PHE A 148 -19.21 10.62 -11.48
CA PHE A 148 -18.54 9.36 -11.17
C PHE A 148 -18.32 9.25 -9.65
N VAL A 149 -18.18 8.03 -9.14
CA VAL A 149 -17.87 7.75 -7.73
C VAL A 149 -16.37 7.49 -7.57
N HIS A 150 -15.84 6.51 -8.28
CA HIS A 150 -14.46 6.03 -8.18
C HIS A 150 -13.56 6.68 -9.22
N TYR A 151 -13.91 6.57 -10.51
CA TYR A 151 -13.10 7.08 -11.62
C TYR A 151 -13.98 7.57 -12.78
N PRO A 152 -13.56 8.58 -13.56
CA PRO A 152 -14.35 9.10 -14.68
C PRO A 152 -14.71 8.08 -15.78
N ASP A 153 -13.94 7.00 -15.93
CA ASP A 153 -14.13 5.93 -16.91
C ASP A 153 -14.82 4.68 -16.33
N GLU A 154 -15.31 4.76 -15.09
CA GLU A 154 -16.16 3.73 -14.49
C GLU A 154 -17.45 3.55 -15.29
N ARG A 155 -18.05 2.36 -15.17
CA ARG A 155 -19.35 2.07 -15.77
C ARG A 155 -20.31 1.50 -14.74
N TRP A 156 -21.56 1.89 -14.88
CA TRP A 156 -22.66 1.45 -14.03
C TRP A 156 -23.55 0.48 -14.77
N PHE A 157 -23.79 -0.68 -14.17
CA PHE A 157 -24.59 -1.75 -14.74
C PHE A 157 -25.82 -2.02 -13.89
N LYS A 158 -26.97 -2.20 -14.54
CA LYS A 158 -28.20 -2.62 -13.86
C LYS A 158 -28.28 -4.14 -13.82
N PRO A 159 -28.58 -4.76 -12.66
CA PRO A 159 -28.92 -6.17 -12.63
C PRO A 159 -29.99 -6.51 -13.67
N GLY A 160 -29.86 -7.69 -14.26
CA GLY A 160 -30.84 -8.23 -15.20
C GLY A 160 -32.13 -8.67 -14.51
N ARG A 161 -33.03 -9.24 -15.29
CA ARG A 161 -34.25 -9.87 -14.77
C ARG A 161 -33.89 -10.97 -13.77
N ASP A 162 -34.70 -11.10 -12.71
CA ASP A 162 -34.50 -12.09 -11.63
C ASP A 162 -33.11 -11.99 -10.98
N ASP A 163 -32.59 -10.76 -10.89
CA ASP A 163 -31.29 -10.40 -10.29
C ASP A 163 -30.08 -11.07 -10.97
N ALA A 164 -30.22 -11.38 -12.27
CA ALA A 164 -29.13 -11.92 -13.08
C ALA A 164 -27.98 -10.93 -13.24
N LEU A 165 -26.77 -11.45 -13.42
CA LEU A 165 -25.62 -10.63 -13.79
C LEU A 165 -25.85 -9.93 -15.13
N PRO A 166 -25.58 -8.62 -15.23
CA PRO A 166 -25.70 -7.90 -16.50
C PRO A 166 -24.63 -8.31 -17.50
N LEU A 167 -25.02 -8.29 -18.78
CA LEU A 167 -24.08 -8.50 -19.89
C LEU A 167 -23.02 -7.39 -19.90
N GLY A 168 -21.76 -7.78 -20.12
CA GLY A 168 -20.62 -6.87 -20.20
C GLY A 168 -19.89 -6.62 -18.89
N LEU A 169 -20.40 -7.15 -17.75
CA LEU A 169 -19.60 -7.32 -16.54
C LEU A 169 -18.84 -8.63 -16.60
N LEU A 170 -17.56 -8.58 -16.19
CA LEU A 170 -16.65 -9.71 -16.19
C LEU A 170 -16.50 -10.37 -17.57
N ASP A 171 -15.54 -11.28 -17.69
CA ASP A 171 -15.42 -12.15 -18.86
C ASP A 171 -15.68 -13.61 -18.46
N GLY A 172 -15.71 -14.52 -19.45
CA GLY A 172 -15.94 -15.94 -19.17
C GLY A 172 -14.91 -16.59 -18.25
N HIS A 173 -13.67 -16.07 -18.23
CA HIS A 173 -12.64 -16.58 -17.33
C HIS A 173 -12.91 -16.15 -15.88
N CYS A 174 -13.26 -14.87 -15.68
CA CYS A 174 -13.63 -14.34 -14.39
C CYS A 174 -14.89 -15.04 -13.84
N LEU A 175 -15.90 -15.27 -14.67
CA LEU A 175 -17.13 -15.97 -14.25
C LEU A 175 -16.85 -17.41 -13.82
N ALA A 176 -15.93 -18.11 -14.49
CA ALA A 176 -15.52 -19.45 -14.06
C ALA A 176 -14.84 -19.47 -12.67
N ILE A 177 -14.34 -18.34 -12.19
CA ILE A 177 -13.69 -18.19 -10.88
C ILE A 177 -14.69 -17.69 -9.82
N TYR A 178 -15.46 -16.64 -10.11
CA TYR A 178 -16.32 -15.96 -9.14
C TYR A 178 -17.75 -16.48 -9.10
N ASP A 179 -18.19 -17.18 -10.15
CA ASP A 179 -19.53 -17.74 -10.25
C ASP A 179 -19.52 -19.20 -10.77
N PRO A 180 -18.74 -20.10 -10.14
CA PRO A 180 -18.60 -21.48 -10.63
C PRO A 180 -19.92 -22.27 -10.60
N ASP A 181 -20.81 -21.94 -9.65
CA ASP A 181 -22.08 -22.63 -9.43
C ASP A 181 -23.30 -21.88 -10.00
N GLY A 182 -23.11 -20.70 -10.61
CA GLY A 182 -24.20 -19.90 -11.17
C GLY A 182 -25.11 -19.24 -10.12
N GLU A 183 -24.58 -19.01 -8.92
CA GLU A 183 -25.29 -18.45 -7.76
C GLU A 183 -25.06 -16.95 -7.58
N LEU A 184 -24.08 -16.35 -8.27
CA LEU A 184 -23.77 -14.93 -8.17
C LEU A 184 -24.90 -14.09 -8.78
N ARG A 185 -25.38 -13.12 -8.00
CA ARG A 185 -26.47 -12.21 -8.39
C ARG A 185 -25.96 -10.78 -8.50
N GLY A 186 -26.66 -9.98 -9.32
CA GLY A 186 -26.32 -8.57 -9.51
C GLY A 186 -26.34 -7.78 -8.20
N SER A 187 -27.31 -8.04 -7.33
CA SER A 187 -27.42 -7.38 -6.02
C SER A 187 -26.28 -7.68 -5.04
N HIS A 188 -25.51 -8.76 -5.25
CA HIS A 188 -24.33 -9.08 -4.44
C HIS A 188 -23.15 -8.14 -4.75
N LEU A 189 -23.18 -7.43 -5.88
CA LEU A 189 -22.04 -6.71 -6.43
C LEU A 189 -22.13 -5.19 -6.27
N TYR A 190 -23.07 -4.68 -5.46
CA TYR A 190 -23.11 -3.24 -5.17
C TYR A 190 -21.90 -2.82 -4.36
N ASP A 191 -21.27 -1.70 -4.74
CA ASP A 191 -20.12 -1.17 -4.04
C ASP A 191 -20.51 -0.51 -2.72
N THR A 192 -19.65 -0.64 -1.72
CA THR A 192 -19.90 -0.08 -0.38
C THR A 192 -19.74 1.45 -0.40
N ASN A 193 -18.81 1.94 -1.22
CA ASN A 193 -18.45 3.35 -1.28
C ASN A 193 -19.60 4.25 -1.75
N SER A 194 -20.33 3.84 -2.80
CA SER A 194 -21.51 4.55 -3.27
C SER A 194 -22.78 4.20 -2.50
N GLY A 195 -22.91 2.96 -2.00
CA GLY A 195 -24.17 2.44 -1.46
C GLY A 195 -25.39 2.58 -2.41
N ASN A 196 -25.17 2.90 -3.69
CA ASN A 196 -26.20 3.40 -4.59
C ASN A 196 -26.83 2.26 -5.40
N VAL A 197 -27.64 1.45 -4.72
CA VAL A 197 -28.38 0.33 -5.34
C VAL A 197 -29.29 0.82 -6.50
N GLN A 198 -29.76 2.07 -6.43
CA GLN A 198 -30.57 2.69 -7.48
C GLN A 198 -29.76 3.14 -8.68
N ARG A 199 -28.43 3.23 -8.61
CA ARG A 199 -27.55 3.49 -9.75
C ARG A 199 -27.07 2.18 -10.37
N GLY A 200 -26.74 1.19 -9.54
CA GLY A 200 -26.46 -0.18 -9.95
C GLY A 200 -25.11 -0.66 -9.46
N ILE A 201 -24.48 -1.55 -10.23
CA ILE A 201 -23.15 -2.10 -9.96
C ILE A 201 -22.12 -1.17 -10.60
N CYS A 202 -21.25 -0.57 -9.78
CA CYS A 202 -20.10 0.17 -10.29
C CYS A 202 -18.99 -0.81 -10.69
N ALA A 203 -18.46 -0.67 -11.91
CA ALA A 203 -17.38 -1.50 -12.40
C ALA A 203 -16.29 -0.68 -13.10
N LEU A 204 -15.06 -1.09 -12.85
CA LEU A 204 -13.85 -0.42 -13.29
C LEU A 204 -13.26 -1.14 -14.51
N PRO A 205 -12.73 -0.40 -15.50
CA PRO A 205 -12.11 -1.01 -16.68
C PRO A 205 -10.72 -1.56 -16.35
N PHE A 206 -10.52 -2.86 -16.55
CA PHE A 206 -9.20 -3.50 -16.52
C PHE A 206 -8.81 -4.02 -17.90
N VAL A 207 -7.53 -3.92 -18.25
CA VAL A 207 -7.02 -4.44 -19.53
C VAL A 207 -6.44 -5.83 -19.33
N ARG A 208 -7.09 -6.82 -19.96
CA ARG A 208 -6.59 -8.19 -19.98
C ARG A 208 -5.33 -8.26 -20.86
N GLN A 209 -4.22 -8.70 -20.27
CA GLN A 209 -2.91 -8.61 -20.93
C GLN A 209 -2.72 -9.58 -22.10
N SER A 210 -3.47 -10.69 -22.14
CA SER A 210 -3.33 -11.71 -23.21
C SER A 210 -3.78 -11.22 -24.58
N ASP A 211 -4.72 -10.27 -24.64
CA ASP A 211 -5.34 -9.81 -25.89
C ASP A 211 -5.71 -8.32 -25.92
N GLY A 212 -5.44 -7.58 -24.85
CA GLY A 212 -5.69 -6.14 -24.76
C GLY A 212 -7.17 -5.77 -24.61
N GLN A 213 -8.07 -6.73 -24.37
CA GLN A 213 -9.49 -6.43 -24.20
C GLN A 213 -9.76 -5.78 -22.84
N VAL A 214 -10.68 -4.82 -22.82
CA VAL A 214 -11.19 -4.22 -21.59
C VAL A 214 -12.24 -5.14 -20.98
N VAL A 215 -12.07 -5.48 -19.71
CA VAL A 215 -13.01 -6.22 -18.88
C VAL A 215 -13.49 -5.29 -17.77
N TYR A 216 -14.80 -5.14 -17.62
CA TYR A 216 -15.38 -4.34 -16.53
C TYR A 216 -15.50 -5.19 -15.27
N PHE A 217 -14.72 -4.82 -14.26
CA PHE A 217 -14.62 -5.55 -13.01
C PHE A 217 -15.36 -4.79 -11.89
N PRO A 218 -16.38 -5.37 -11.23
CA PRO A 218 -17.13 -4.72 -10.15
C PRO A 218 -16.19 -4.24 -9.05
N SER A 219 -16.31 -2.98 -8.61
CA SER A 219 -15.45 -2.44 -7.54
C SER A 219 -15.64 -3.23 -6.24
N ASN A 220 -16.87 -3.69 -5.98
CA ASN A 220 -17.20 -4.60 -4.88
C ASN A 220 -16.28 -5.84 -4.82
N LEU A 221 -16.01 -6.51 -5.95
CA LEU A 221 -15.13 -7.68 -5.94
C LEU A 221 -13.68 -7.29 -5.67
N ILE A 222 -13.23 -6.13 -6.17
CA ILE A 222 -11.89 -5.59 -5.94
C ILE A 222 -11.70 -5.35 -4.44
N GLU A 223 -12.63 -4.60 -3.85
CA GLU A 223 -12.63 -4.20 -2.44
C GLU A 223 -12.71 -5.41 -1.50
N ASN A 224 -13.50 -6.43 -1.83
CA ASN A 224 -13.68 -7.59 -0.93
C ASN A 224 -12.58 -8.66 -1.05
N LEU A 225 -12.03 -8.89 -2.25
CA LEU A 225 -11.18 -10.05 -2.51
C LEU A 225 -9.69 -9.73 -2.65
N TYR A 226 -9.35 -8.52 -3.10
CA TYR A 226 -7.97 -8.17 -3.43
C TYR A 226 -7.35 -7.20 -2.44
N LEU A 227 -8.15 -6.30 -1.87
CA LEU A 227 -7.68 -5.24 -0.98
C LEU A 227 -6.48 -4.53 -1.61
N SER A 228 -5.38 -4.32 -0.87
CA SER A 228 -4.20 -3.63 -1.39
C SER A 228 -3.26 -4.52 -2.22
N ASN A 229 -3.53 -5.82 -2.36
CA ASN A 229 -2.59 -6.75 -2.99
C ASN A 229 -2.47 -6.48 -4.50
N GLY A 230 -1.24 -6.24 -4.96
CA GLY A 230 -0.97 -5.93 -6.35
C GLY A 230 -1.21 -4.46 -6.72
N MET A 231 -1.41 -3.58 -5.74
CA MET A 231 -1.27 -2.14 -5.98
C MET A 231 0.21 -1.77 -6.09
N SER A 232 0.54 -0.79 -6.94
CA SER A 232 1.90 -0.27 -6.99
C SER A 232 1.97 1.14 -7.56
N ALA A 233 2.94 1.92 -7.06
CA ALA A 233 3.45 3.12 -7.70
C ALA A 233 4.96 2.97 -7.97
N GLY A 234 5.44 3.65 -9.01
CA GLY A 234 6.84 3.62 -9.39
C GLY A 234 7.23 4.86 -10.19
N ASN A 235 8.54 5.07 -10.35
CA ASN A 235 9.05 6.20 -11.15
C ASN A 235 8.67 6.09 -12.64
N THR A 236 8.48 4.86 -13.12
CA THR A 236 8.01 4.54 -14.47
C THR A 236 6.91 3.48 -14.39
N LEU A 237 6.14 3.33 -15.47
CA LEU A 237 5.13 2.28 -15.57
C LEU A 237 5.74 0.88 -15.43
N ALA A 238 6.90 0.63 -16.05
CA ALA A 238 7.58 -0.66 -15.96
C ALA A 238 8.06 -0.96 -14.54
N GLU A 239 8.60 0.03 -13.83
CA GLU A 239 9.00 -0.10 -12.42
C GLU A 239 7.80 -0.49 -11.55
N ALA A 240 6.67 0.21 -11.70
CA ALA A 240 5.43 -0.08 -10.97
C ALA A 240 4.88 -1.47 -11.30
N GLN A 241 4.89 -1.87 -12.57
CA GLN A 241 4.43 -3.20 -13.00
C GLN A 241 5.29 -4.33 -12.42
N VAL A 242 6.62 -4.17 -12.43
CA VAL A 242 7.53 -5.16 -11.84
C VAL A 242 7.26 -5.30 -10.34
N GLN A 243 7.06 -4.19 -9.63
CA GLN A 243 6.75 -4.22 -8.20
C GLN A 243 5.38 -4.87 -7.92
N CYS A 244 4.34 -4.48 -8.66
CA CYS A 244 3.00 -5.07 -8.60
C CYS A 244 3.03 -6.60 -8.79
N LEU A 245 3.66 -7.08 -9.86
CA LEU A 245 3.73 -8.50 -10.16
C LEU A 245 4.56 -9.27 -9.13
N SER A 246 5.65 -8.66 -8.64
CA SER A 246 6.48 -9.25 -7.58
C SER A 246 5.69 -9.40 -6.28
N GLU A 247 4.83 -8.43 -5.94
CA GLU A 247 3.97 -8.54 -4.75
C GLU A 247 2.93 -9.66 -4.89
N ILE A 248 2.31 -9.80 -6.07
CA ILE A 248 1.39 -10.90 -6.36
C ILE A 248 2.09 -12.25 -6.16
N PHE A 249 3.31 -12.41 -6.67
CA PHE A 249 4.11 -13.61 -6.42
C PHE A 249 4.45 -13.79 -4.93
N GLU A 250 4.88 -12.75 -4.24
CA GLU A 250 5.21 -12.81 -2.81
C GLU A 250 4.00 -13.31 -2.00
N ARG A 251 2.78 -12.80 -2.26
CA ARG A 251 1.57 -13.25 -1.54
C ARG A 251 1.14 -14.66 -1.94
N ALA A 252 1.18 -15.00 -3.23
CA ALA A 252 0.80 -16.33 -3.71
C ALA A 252 1.74 -17.42 -3.17
N VAL A 253 3.06 -17.21 -3.27
CA VAL A 253 4.07 -18.15 -2.80
C VAL A 253 4.06 -18.24 -1.27
N LYS A 254 3.90 -17.12 -0.55
CA LYS A 254 3.73 -17.13 0.91
C LYS A 254 2.55 -18.01 1.33
N ARG A 255 1.39 -17.85 0.67
CA ARG A 255 0.20 -18.67 0.95
C ARG A 255 0.50 -20.16 0.72
N GLN A 256 1.13 -20.51 -0.41
CA GLN A 256 1.50 -21.88 -0.73
C GLN A 256 2.45 -22.51 0.32
N ILE A 257 3.45 -21.75 0.77
CA ILE A 257 4.40 -22.21 1.80
C ILE A 257 3.67 -22.52 3.11
N LEU A 258 2.77 -21.62 3.53
CA LEU A 258 2.04 -21.77 4.79
C LEU A 258 1.00 -22.88 4.73
N GLU A 259 0.17 -22.93 3.69
CA GLU A 259 -0.87 -23.96 3.53
C GLU A 259 -0.29 -25.35 3.27
N GLY A 260 0.86 -25.43 2.60
CA GLY A 260 1.57 -26.67 2.32
C GLY A 260 2.53 -27.12 3.43
N GLU A 261 2.69 -26.32 4.49
CA GLU A 261 3.64 -26.56 5.59
C GLU A 261 5.06 -26.88 5.07
N LEU A 262 5.51 -26.13 4.06
CA LEU A 262 6.74 -26.45 3.34
C LEU A 262 7.98 -26.13 4.18
N ALA A 263 8.86 -27.11 4.36
CA ALA A 263 10.20 -26.89 4.88
C ALA A 263 11.10 -26.30 3.78
N LEU A 264 11.42 -25.02 3.89
CA LEU A 264 12.27 -24.32 2.92
C LEU A 264 13.75 -24.63 3.15
N PRO A 265 14.57 -24.65 2.09
CA PRO A 265 16.02 -24.69 2.25
C PRO A 265 16.53 -23.34 2.77
N ASP A 266 17.54 -23.38 3.64
CA ASP A 266 18.25 -22.19 4.08
C ASP A 266 18.99 -21.51 2.92
N VAL A 267 19.17 -20.19 3.02
CA VAL A 267 20.05 -19.46 2.10
C VAL A 267 21.51 -19.73 2.50
N PRO A 268 22.36 -20.30 1.61
CA PRO A 268 23.71 -20.66 1.99
C PRO A 268 24.55 -19.44 2.46
N PRO A 269 25.43 -19.59 3.48
CA PRO A 269 26.21 -18.48 4.02
C PRO A 269 27.06 -17.74 2.96
N GLU A 270 27.60 -18.45 1.98
CA GLU A 270 28.36 -17.87 0.87
C GLU A 270 27.51 -17.01 -0.10
N VAL A 271 26.19 -17.25 -0.13
CA VAL A 271 25.24 -16.40 -0.85
C VAL A 271 24.93 -15.16 -0.03
N LEU A 272 24.64 -15.31 1.27
CA LEU A 272 24.40 -14.18 2.19
C LEU A 272 25.61 -13.23 2.27
N ALA A 273 26.83 -13.76 2.21
CA ALA A 273 28.07 -12.97 2.21
C ALA A 273 28.16 -11.97 1.05
N LYS A 274 27.40 -12.15 -0.04
CA LYS A 274 27.32 -11.18 -1.15
C LYS A 274 26.52 -9.93 -0.79
N TYR A 275 25.76 -9.97 0.30
CA TYR A 275 24.88 -8.89 0.78
C TYR A 275 25.26 -8.46 2.21
N PRO A 276 26.42 -7.79 2.40
CA PRO A 276 26.95 -7.48 3.73
C PRO A 276 26.00 -6.62 4.59
N GLY A 277 25.20 -5.75 3.97
CA GLY A 277 24.20 -4.95 4.67
C GLY A 277 23.09 -5.80 5.31
N ILE A 278 22.60 -6.82 4.59
CA ILE A 278 21.60 -7.78 5.08
C ILE A 278 22.21 -8.63 6.19
N LEU A 279 23.44 -9.14 5.98
CA LEU A 279 24.13 -9.96 6.98
C LEU A 279 24.38 -9.20 8.28
N ALA A 280 24.70 -7.90 8.22
CA ALA A 280 24.82 -7.05 9.39
C ALA A 280 23.48 -6.88 10.14
N GLY A 281 22.38 -6.74 9.41
CA GLY A 281 21.04 -6.69 9.99
C GLY A 281 20.65 -7.99 10.70
N ILE A 282 20.92 -9.15 10.08
CA ILE A 282 20.70 -10.48 10.68
C ILE A 282 21.48 -10.62 11.99
N ARG A 283 22.79 -10.36 11.97
CA ARG A 283 23.62 -10.43 13.18
C ARG A 283 23.13 -9.49 14.28
N GLY A 284 22.70 -8.29 13.91
CA GLY A 284 22.12 -7.34 14.86
C GLY A 284 20.85 -7.85 15.55
N LEU A 285 20.04 -8.67 14.87
CA LEU A 285 18.88 -9.34 15.48
C LEU A 285 19.32 -10.51 16.38
N GLU A 286 20.28 -11.32 15.93
CA GLU A 286 20.80 -12.45 16.70
C GLU A 286 21.47 -12.00 18.02
N GLU A 287 22.25 -10.92 17.99
CA GLU A 287 22.88 -10.31 19.17
C GLU A 287 21.84 -9.80 20.19
N GLN A 288 20.64 -9.44 19.72
CA GLN A 288 19.50 -9.06 20.57
C GLN A 288 18.67 -10.25 21.05
N GLY A 289 19.04 -11.47 20.68
CA GLY A 289 18.37 -12.71 21.10
C GLY A 289 17.23 -13.15 20.18
N PHE A 290 17.14 -12.63 18.95
CA PHE A 290 16.16 -13.05 17.95
C PHE A 290 16.83 -13.93 16.88
N PRO A 291 16.64 -15.26 16.91
CA PRO A 291 17.19 -16.14 15.88
C PRO A 291 16.50 -15.91 14.53
N VAL A 292 17.29 -15.90 13.45
CA VAL A 292 16.85 -15.67 12.07
C VAL A 292 17.39 -16.75 11.15
#